data_AF-A0A6G3S8B8-F1
#
_entry.id   AF-A0A6G3S8B8-F1
#
_cell.length_a   1.000
_cell.length_b   1.000
_cell.length_c   1.000
_cell.angle_alpha   90.00
_cell.angle_beta   90.00
_cell.angle_gamma   90.00
#
_symmetry.space_group_name_H-M   'P 1'
#
loop_
_entity.id
_entity.type
_entity.pdbx_description
1 polymer ?
#
loop_
_entity_poly.entity_id
_entity_poly.type
_entity_poly.pdbx_seq_one_letter_code
_entity_poly.pdbx_strand_id
1 'polypeptide(L)'
;MDGLHVVPTWRHGQERLYVYGEDGLNVAWYDREAARVNLLAESQREAVLAALRPFLTGNVAVGPPPVPTPAELARLSLHPDDDLAPNRPGEALVIDLDRDPAPQRRLRTDPRRTALAAQQRTGEVLDGLEPAGWRALHSVPLPGGARIHHLLIGPGGLFALH
;
A
#
# COMPACT_ATOMS: atom_id res chain seq x y z
N MET A 1 -40.43 -7.30 -6.34
CA MET A 1 -39.55 -6.84 -7.44
C MET A 1 -38.43 -6.14 -6.72
N ASP A 2 -37.32 -6.82 -6.49
CA ASP A 2 -36.28 -6.32 -5.60
C ASP A 2 -35.67 -5.08 -6.25
N GLY A 3 -35.89 -3.88 -5.68
CA GLY A 3 -35.51 -2.58 -6.22
C GLY A 3 -34.00 -2.30 -6.19
N LEU A 4 -33.20 -3.32 -6.49
CA LEU A 4 -31.77 -3.17 -6.71
C LEU A 4 -31.53 -2.43 -8.03
N HIS A 5 -30.62 -1.47 -8.00
CA HIS A 5 -30.18 -0.77 -9.19
C HIS A 5 -28.67 -0.83 -9.34
N VAL A 6 -28.23 -0.91 -10.60
CA VAL A 6 -26.82 -1.08 -10.98
C VAL A 6 -26.28 0.22 -11.53
N VAL A 7 -25.20 0.72 -10.95
CA VAL A 7 -24.55 1.99 -11.33
C VAL A 7 -23.13 1.73 -11.82
N PRO A 8 -22.81 1.99 -13.10
CA PRO A 8 -21.43 1.94 -13.58
C PRO A 8 -20.62 3.10 -12.99
N THR A 9 -19.40 2.81 -12.55
CA THR A 9 -18.49 3.78 -11.95
C THR A 9 -17.07 3.53 -12.42
N TRP A 10 -16.33 4.61 -12.64
CA TRP A 10 -14.90 4.56 -12.98
C TRP A 10 -14.09 5.09 -11.80
N ARG A 11 -13.23 4.23 -11.21
CA ARG A 11 -12.34 4.60 -10.09
C ARG A 11 -10.98 3.94 -10.27
N HIS A 12 -9.92 4.71 -10.03
CA HIS A 12 -8.52 4.24 -10.14
C HIS A 12 -8.20 3.53 -11.47
N GLY A 13 -8.81 3.99 -12.58
CA GLY A 13 -8.62 3.40 -13.91
C GLY A 13 -9.41 2.11 -14.17
N GLN A 14 -10.23 1.64 -13.23
CA GLN A 14 -11.03 0.43 -13.36
C GLN A 14 -12.53 0.74 -13.47
N GLU A 15 -13.22 0.02 -14.38
CA GLU A 15 -14.68 0.01 -14.47
C GLU A 15 -15.28 -0.98 -13.48
N ARG A 16 -16.16 -0.49 -12.61
CA ARG A 16 -16.88 -1.30 -11.62
C ARG A 16 -18.37 -1.00 -11.70
N LEU A 17 -19.20 -2.02 -11.50
CA LEU A 17 -20.65 -1.86 -11.38
C LEU A 17 -21.06 -2.00 -9.93
N TYR A 18 -21.57 -0.93 -9.32
CA TYR A 18 -22.07 -0.95 -7.95
C TYR A 18 -23.55 -1.30 -7.93
N VAL A 19 -23.97 -2.09 -6.94
CA VAL A 19 -25.36 -2.49 -6.74
C VAL A 19 -25.84 -1.87 -5.44
N TYR A 20 -26.91 -1.10 -5.54
CA TYR A 20 -27.50 -0.39 -4.41
C TYR A 20 -28.88 -0.94 -4.10
N GLY A 21 -29.20 -1.01 -2.81
CA GLY A 21 -30.54 -1.29 -2.30
C GLY A 21 -31.52 -0.14 -2.52
N GLU A 22 -32.80 -0.40 -2.24
CA GLU A 22 -33.85 0.64 -2.23
C GLU A 22 -33.59 1.72 -1.16
N ASP A 23 -32.89 1.34 -0.10
CA ASP A 23 -32.41 2.21 0.97
C ASP A 23 -31.21 3.08 0.55
N GLY A 24 -30.70 2.90 -0.67
CA GLY A 24 -29.52 3.58 -1.19
C GLY A 24 -28.20 3.04 -0.62
N LEU A 25 -28.22 1.95 0.16
CA LEU A 25 -26.99 1.32 0.66
C LEU A 25 -26.34 0.50 -0.44
N ASN A 26 -25.02 0.57 -0.55
CA ASN A 26 -24.26 -0.31 -1.42
C ASN A 26 -24.28 -1.73 -0.84
N VAL A 27 -24.80 -2.68 -1.60
CA VAL A 27 -24.95 -4.09 -1.18
C VAL A 27 -23.97 -5.02 -1.89
N ALA A 28 -23.43 -4.60 -3.05
CA ALA A 28 -22.42 -5.34 -3.78
C ALA A 28 -21.72 -4.50 -4.85
N TRP A 29 -20.60 -4.99 -5.38
CA TRP A 29 -20.02 -4.45 -6.61
C TRP A 29 -19.40 -5.55 -7.48
N TYR A 30 -19.44 -5.35 -8.79
CA TYR A 30 -18.86 -6.24 -9.79
C TYR A 30 -17.61 -5.61 -10.41
N ASP A 31 -16.50 -6.34 -10.31
CA ASP A 31 -15.26 -6.08 -11.04
C ASP A 31 -15.31 -6.81 -12.38
N ARG A 32 -15.38 -6.06 -13.49
CA ARG A 32 -15.42 -6.66 -14.82
C ARG A 32 -14.07 -7.26 -15.22
N GLU A 33 -12.97 -6.66 -14.77
CA GLU A 33 -11.62 -7.09 -15.10
C GLU A 33 -11.29 -8.41 -14.38
N ALA A 34 -11.65 -8.50 -13.10
CA ALA A 34 -11.45 -9.71 -12.30
C ALA A 34 -12.59 -10.74 -12.42
N ALA A 35 -13.63 -10.47 -13.22
CA ALA A 35 -14.85 -11.26 -13.33
C ALA A 35 -15.41 -11.68 -11.95
N ARG A 36 -15.53 -10.72 -11.01
CA ARG A 36 -15.82 -10.99 -9.60
C ARG A 36 -16.89 -10.10 -9.02
N VAL A 37 -17.87 -10.70 -8.36
CA VAL A 37 -18.89 -10.02 -7.55
C VAL A 37 -18.48 -10.06 -6.09
N ASN A 38 -18.31 -8.87 -5.49
CA ASN A 38 -18.04 -8.70 -4.07
C ASN A 38 -19.35 -8.34 -3.37
N LEU A 39 -19.84 -9.23 -2.51
CA LEU A 39 -21.05 -9.01 -1.72
C LEU A 39 -20.69 -8.31 -0.41
N LEU A 40 -21.45 -7.28 -0.06
CA LEU A 40 -21.38 -6.62 1.25
C LEU A 40 -22.46 -7.17 2.19
N ALA A 41 -23.55 -7.72 1.64
CA ALA A 41 -24.61 -8.40 2.38
C ALA A 41 -24.89 -9.78 1.76
N GLU A 42 -24.43 -10.86 2.41
CA GLU A 42 -24.58 -12.23 1.91
C GLU A 42 -26.06 -12.64 1.76
N SER A 43 -26.94 -12.09 2.61
CA SER A 43 -28.39 -12.34 2.56
C SER A 43 -29.06 -11.88 1.26
N GLN A 44 -28.44 -10.97 0.50
CA GLN A 44 -28.97 -10.45 -0.76
C GLN A 44 -28.33 -11.08 -2.01
N ARG A 45 -27.55 -12.14 -1.84
CA ARG A 45 -26.78 -12.79 -2.92
C ARG A 45 -27.60 -13.06 -4.19
N GLU A 46 -28.75 -13.70 -4.06
CA GLU A 46 -29.56 -14.08 -5.23
C GLU A 46 -30.12 -12.86 -5.97
N ALA A 47 -30.63 -11.87 -5.23
CA ALA A 47 -31.14 -10.62 -5.78
C ALA A 47 -30.03 -9.83 -6.51
N VAL A 48 -28.83 -9.74 -5.91
CA VAL A 48 -27.67 -9.09 -6.52
C VAL A 48 -27.27 -9.77 -7.82
N LEU A 49 -27.19 -11.11 -7.83
CA LEU A 49 -26.83 -11.86 -9.04
C LEU A 49 -27.90 -11.73 -10.13
N ALA A 50 -29.19 -11.66 -9.75
CA ALA A 50 -30.27 -11.41 -10.68
C ALA A 50 -30.18 -10.01 -11.31
N ALA A 51 -29.90 -8.98 -10.51
CA ALA A 51 -29.73 -7.60 -10.98
C ALA A 51 -28.49 -7.43 -11.88
N LEU A 52 -27.39 -8.12 -11.57
CA LEU A 52 -26.15 -8.06 -12.34
C LEU A 52 -26.18 -8.92 -13.61
N ARG A 53 -27.12 -9.86 -13.75
CA ARG A 53 -27.19 -10.82 -14.86
C ARG A 53 -26.97 -10.23 -16.26
N PRO A 54 -27.50 -9.03 -16.63
CA PRO A 54 -27.26 -8.44 -17.95
C PRO A 54 -25.80 -8.02 -18.20
N PHE A 55 -25.00 -7.86 -17.14
CA PHE A 55 -23.65 -7.31 -17.19
C PHE A 55 -22.55 -8.34 -16.97
N LEU A 56 -22.89 -9.52 -16.43
CA LEU A 56 -21.94 -10.60 -16.18
C LEU A 56 -21.44 -11.19 -17.50
N THR A 57 -20.13 -11.36 -17.60
CA THR A 57 -19.46 -11.89 -18.79
C THR A 57 -18.77 -13.21 -18.43
N GLY A 58 -19.34 -14.33 -18.88
CA GLY A 58 -18.80 -15.66 -18.61
C GLY A 58 -19.00 -16.14 -17.16
N ASN A 59 -18.13 -17.02 -16.70
CA ASN A 59 -18.14 -17.48 -15.31
C ASN A 59 -17.60 -16.39 -14.40
N VAL A 60 -18.38 -16.02 -13.38
CA VAL A 60 -17.99 -15.02 -12.39
C VAL A 60 -17.79 -15.66 -11.02
N ALA A 61 -16.75 -15.22 -10.32
CA ALA A 61 -16.53 -15.59 -8.93
C ALA A 61 -17.39 -14.70 -8.01
N VAL A 62 -17.91 -15.28 -6.93
CA VAL A 62 -18.67 -14.54 -5.91
C VAL A 62 -17.94 -14.64 -4.58
N GLY A 63 -17.81 -13.50 -3.91
CA GLY A 63 -17.14 -13.40 -2.62
C GLY A 63 -15.72 -12.83 -2.72
N PRO A 64 -15.03 -12.73 -1.57
CA PRO A 64 -13.71 -12.10 -1.50
C PRO A 64 -12.72 -12.79 -2.44
N PRO A 65 -11.70 -12.08 -2.94
CA PRO A 65 -10.60 -12.72 -3.66
C PRO A 65 -10.01 -13.86 -2.82
N PRO A 66 -9.60 -14.97 -3.45
CA PRO A 66 -8.96 -16.06 -2.71
C PRO A 66 -7.72 -15.50 -2.00
N VAL A 67 -7.54 -15.91 -0.75
CA VAL A 67 -6.32 -15.59 -0.01
C VAL A 67 -5.16 -16.33 -0.71
N PRO A 68 -4.04 -15.65 -1.02
CA PRO A 68 -2.89 -16.31 -1.62
C PRO A 68 -2.42 -17.48 -0.75
N THR A 69 -2.17 -18.62 -1.38
CA THR A 69 -1.60 -19.80 -0.72
C THR A 69 -0.18 -19.51 -0.23
N PRO A 70 0.34 -20.27 0.76
CA PRO A 70 1.73 -20.13 1.18
C PRO A 70 2.74 -20.29 0.03
N ALA A 71 2.44 -21.14 -0.96
CA ALA A 71 3.28 -21.31 -2.14
C ALA A 71 3.27 -20.08 -3.06
N GLU A 72 2.12 -19.41 -3.20
CA GLU A 72 2.01 -18.14 -3.92
C GLU A 72 2.71 -17.02 -3.16
N LEU A 73 2.55 -16.95 -1.84
CA LEU A 73 3.27 -15.99 -0.99
C LEU A 73 4.79 -16.19 -1.06
N ALA A 74 5.26 -17.44 -1.07
CA ALA A 74 6.69 -17.73 -1.20
C ALA A 74 7.28 -17.26 -2.55
N ARG A 75 6.46 -17.20 -3.61
CA ARG A 75 6.87 -16.60 -4.90
C ARG A 75 6.87 -15.08 -4.89
N LEU A 76 6.24 -14.45 -3.90
CA LEU A 76 6.26 -13.01 -3.66
C LEU A 76 7.42 -12.59 -2.74
N SER A 77 8.19 -13.55 -2.20
CA SER A 77 9.40 -13.25 -1.44
C SER A 77 10.39 -12.51 -2.34
N LEU A 78 10.76 -11.30 -1.92
CA LEU A 78 11.79 -10.52 -2.58
C LEU A 78 13.17 -11.16 -2.35
N HIS A 79 14.08 -10.95 -3.30
CA HIS A 79 15.48 -11.21 -3.05
C HIS A 79 15.93 -10.33 -1.86
N PRO A 80 16.83 -10.79 -0.97
CA PRO A 80 17.26 -9.97 0.17
C PRO A 80 17.77 -8.58 -0.21
N ASP A 81 18.41 -8.45 -1.38
CA ASP A 81 18.90 -7.15 -1.89
C ASP A 81 17.77 -6.21 -2.37
N ASP A 82 16.59 -6.75 -2.65
CA ASP A 82 15.40 -6.00 -3.06
C ASP A 82 14.47 -5.69 -1.88
N ASP A 83 14.71 -6.30 -0.71
CA ASP A 83 13.95 -6.02 0.50
C ASP A 83 14.46 -4.73 1.16
N LEU A 84 13.56 -3.75 1.24
CA LEU A 84 13.84 -2.45 1.86
C LEU A 84 13.48 -2.42 3.35
N ALA A 85 12.79 -3.45 3.87
CA ALA A 85 12.42 -3.54 5.27
C ALA A 85 13.60 -3.44 6.27
N PRO A 86 14.81 -4.00 5.99
CA PRO A 86 15.92 -3.93 6.95
C PRO A 86 16.65 -2.58 6.94
N ASN A 87 16.34 -1.68 6.00
CA ASN A 87 17.05 -0.41 5.89
C ASN A 87 16.90 0.41 7.17
N ARG A 88 17.99 1.07 7.59
CA ARG A 88 18.03 1.87 8.82
C ARG A 88 17.82 3.36 8.55
N PRO A 89 17.31 4.12 9.55
CA PRO A 89 17.29 5.58 9.50
C PRO A 89 18.68 6.16 9.20
N GLY A 90 18.82 6.89 8.09
CA GLY A 90 20.07 7.52 7.70
C GLY A 90 21.19 6.57 7.26
N GLU A 91 20.89 5.31 6.94
CA GLU A 91 21.88 4.32 6.48
C GLU A 91 22.75 4.81 5.32
N ALA A 92 22.15 5.52 4.36
CA ALA A 92 22.91 6.12 3.26
C ALA A 92 23.96 7.12 3.73
N LEU A 93 23.64 7.94 4.74
CA LEU A 93 24.58 8.89 5.33
C LEU A 93 25.69 8.20 6.11
N VAL A 94 25.40 7.05 6.73
CA VAL A 94 26.43 6.21 7.36
C VAL A 94 27.41 5.72 6.29
N ILE A 95 26.90 5.14 5.20
CA ILE A 95 27.72 4.67 4.08
C ILE A 95 28.56 5.81 3.49
N ASP A 96 27.97 6.99 3.30
CA ASP A 96 28.69 8.16 2.76
C ASP A 96 29.79 8.69 3.69
N LEU A 97 29.54 8.67 5.01
CA LEU A 97 30.52 9.07 6.03
C LEU A 97 31.68 8.07 6.13
N ASP A 98 31.39 6.77 5.99
CA ASP A 98 32.40 5.72 6.00
C ASP A 98 33.24 5.72 4.72
N ARG A 99 32.62 5.99 3.57
CA ARG A 99 33.29 6.06 2.27
C ARG A 99 34.18 7.30 2.14
N ASP A 100 33.71 8.46 2.60
CA ASP A 100 34.43 9.73 2.52
C ASP A 100 34.48 10.43 3.89
N PRO A 101 35.41 10.00 4.77
CA PRO A 101 35.54 10.55 6.10
C PRO A 101 36.06 11.99 6.05
N ALA A 102 35.49 12.84 6.90
CA ALA A 102 35.92 14.24 6.99
C ALA A 102 37.39 14.36 7.45
N PRO A 103 38.20 15.26 6.85
CA PRO A 103 39.58 15.49 7.28
C PRO A 103 39.71 15.83 8.77
N GLN A 104 40.77 15.32 9.38
CA GLN A 104 41.03 15.38 10.83
C GLN A 104 41.12 16.81 11.41
N ARG A 105 41.40 17.80 10.57
CA ARG A 105 41.51 19.22 10.97
C ARG A 105 40.41 20.07 10.33
N ARG A 106 39.15 19.76 10.63
CA ARG A 106 38.03 20.64 10.30
C ARG A 106 37.65 21.50 11.50
N LEU A 107 37.56 22.80 11.30
CA LEU A 107 37.08 23.78 12.29
C LEU A 107 35.55 23.75 12.46
N ARG A 108 34.83 23.11 11.53
CA ARG A 108 33.36 23.03 11.52
C ARG A 108 32.90 21.58 11.46
N THR A 109 31.88 21.25 12.25
CA THR A 109 31.23 19.93 12.25
C THR A 109 30.69 19.59 10.87
N ASP A 110 30.91 18.34 10.43
CA ASP A 110 30.39 17.83 9.17
C ASP A 110 28.84 17.89 9.17
N PRO A 111 28.21 18.63 8.25
CA PRO A 111 26.75 18.74 8.19
C PRO A 111 26.07 17.37 8.02
N ARG A 112 26.71 16.39 7.38
CA ARG A 112 26.18 15.03 7.21
C ARG A 112 25.93 14.33 8.55
N ARG A 113 26.77 14.60 9.56
CA ARG A 113 26.56 14.05 10.92
C ARG A 113 25.34 14.64 11.60
N THR A 114 25.08 15.93 11.37
CA THR A 114 23.87 16.58 11.90
C THR A 114 22.62 16.04 11.20
N ALA A 115 22.69 15.86 9.88
CA ALA A 115 21.61 15.25 9.09
C ALA A 115 21.34 13.80 9.53
N LEU A 116 22.38 13.01 9.77
CA LEU A 116 22.27 11.62 10.25
C LEU A 116 21.54 11.57 11.59
N ALA A 117 21.95 12.41 12.55
CA ALA A 117 21.31 12.46 13.87
C ALA A 117 19.83 12.88 13.77
N ALA A 118 19.50 13.79 12.84
CA ALA A 118 18.12 14.19 12.59
C ALA A 118 17.30 13.03 12.00
N GLN A 119 17.81 12.34 10.98
CA GLN A 119 17.12 11.19 10.38
C GLN A 119 16.96 10.04 11.38
N GLN A 120 17.96 9.76 12.21
CA GLN A 120 17.86 8.73 13.25
C GLN A 120 16.77 9.05 14.29
N ARG A 121 16.78 10.28 14.82
CA ARG A 121 15.76 10.72 15.78
C ARG A 121 14.35 10.71 15.17
N THR A 122 14.22 11.16 13.93
CA THR A 122 12.94 11.09 13.22
C THR A 122 12.51 9.63 13.02
N GLY A 123 13.41 8.76 12.58
CA GLY A 123 13.16 7.32 12.43
C GLY A 123 12.63 6.68 13.71
N GLU A 124 13.29 6.90 14.84
CA GLU A 124 12.85 6.39 16.16
C GLU A 124 11.41 6.79 16.50
N VAL A 125 11.02 8.04 16.23
CA VAL A 125 9.65 8.51 16.46
C VAL A 125 8.66 7.82 15.52
N LEU A 126 9.03 7.63 14.25
CA LEU A 126 8.16 7.01 13.25
C LEU A 126 7.98 5.51 13.48
N ASP A 127 9.03 4.81 13.89
CA ASP A 127 8.99 3.39 14.25
C ASP A 127 8.07 3.16 15.46
N GLY A 128 8.05 4.12 16.40
CA GLY A 128 7.12 4.11 17.53
C GLY A 128 5.63 4.15 17.15
N LEU A 129 5.29 4.41 15.88
CA LEU A 129 3.90 4.39 15.39
C LEU A 129 3.46 2.99 14.92
N GLU A 130 4.33 1.98 14.94
CA GLU A 130 3.98 0.61 14.54
C GLU A 130 2.74 0.05 15.27
N PRO A 131 2.60 0.22 16.61
CA PRO A 131 1.41 -0.25 17.32
C PRO A 131 0.11 0.40 16.86
N ALA A 132 0.18 1.58 16.24
CA ALA A 132 -0.97 2.29 15.66
C ALA A 132 -1.25 1.86 14.20
N GLY A 133 -0.61 0.80 13.71
CA GLY A 133 -0.82 0.25 12.37
C GLY A 133 -0.02 0.94 11.27
N TRP A 134 1.00 1.72 11.63
CA TRP A 134 1.92 2.31 10.66
C TRP A 134 3.10 1.38 10.40
N ARG A 135 3.64 1.44 9.19
CA ARG A 135 4.96 0.88 8.87
C ARG A 135 5.83 1.97 8.28
N ALA A 136 7.07 2.04 8.73
CA ALA A 136 8.08 2.92 8.16
C ALA A 136 9.07 2.11 7.32
N LEU A 137 9.40 2.62 6.14
CA LEU A 137 10.59 2.22 5.39
C LEU A 137 11.58 3.37 5.43
N HIS A 138 12.87 3.05 5.56
CA HIS A 138 13.92 4.06 5.65
C HIS A 138 14.86 3.99 4.46
N SER A 139 15.51 5.13 4.19
CA SER A 139 16.56 5.22 3.19
C SER A 139 16.13 4.65 1.83
N VAL A 140 14.90 4.89 1.37
CA VAL A 140 14.34 4.26 0.17
C VAL A 140 15.00 4.86 -1.09
N PRO A 141 15.73 4.06 -1.88
CA PRO A 141 16.41 4.57 -3.07
C PRO A 141 15.40 4.89 -4.18
N LEU A 142 15.66 5.97 -4.92
CA LEU A 142 14.92 6.35 -6.11
C LEU A 142 15.86 6.34 -7.34
N PRO A 143 15.31 6.16 -8.55
CA PRO A 143 16.08 6.31 -9.78
C PRO A 143 16.82 7.66 -9.83
N GLY A 144 18.04 7.66 -10.37
CA GLY A 144 18.87 8.86 -10.45
C GLY A 144 19.61 9.22 -9.16
N GLY A 145 19.61 8.34 -8.15
CA GLY A 145 20.37 8.53 -6.91
C GLY A 145 19.67 9.39 -5.85
N ALA A 146 18.45 9.85 -6.13
CA ALA A 146 17.59 10.48 -5.14
C ALA A 146 17.15 9.46 -4.08
N ARG A 147 16.62 9.95 -2.95
CA ARG A 147 16.23 9.10 -1.82
C ARG A 147 15.07 9.71 -1.04
N ILE A 148 14.18 8.85 -0.55
CA ILE A 148 13.21 9.19 0.49
C ILE A 148 13.82 8.80 1.84
N HIS A 149 13.89 9.74 2.78
CA HIS A 149 14.52 9.46 4.08
C HIS A 149 13.64 8.48 4.89
N HIS A 150 12.34 8.76 4.96
CA HIS A 150 11.35 7.89 5.58
C HIS A 150 10.06 7.86 4.76
N LEU A 151 9.54 6.66 4.50
CA LEU A 151 8.25 6.42 3.85
C LEU A 151 7.30 5.77 4.86
N LEU A 152 6.21 6.43 5.20
CA LEU A 152 5.18 5.90 6.09
C LEU A 152 4.02 5.33 5.29
N ILE A 153 3.59 4.13 5.68
CA ILE A 153 2.47 3.40 5.11
C ILE A 153 1.53 3.02 6.25
N GLY A 154 0.29 3.48 6.21
CA GLY A 154 -0.65 3.19 7.30
C GLY A 154 -2.08 3.67 7.03
N PRO A 155 -2.94 3.70 8.07
CA PRO A 155 -4.37 3.97 7.92
C PRO A 155 -4.68 5.37 7.36
N GLY A 156 -3.75 6.33 7.47
CA GLY A 156 -3.87 7.67 6.88
C GLY A 156 -3.37 7.78 5.45
N GLY A 157 -2.90 6.68 4.83
CA GLY A 157 -2.31 6.66 3.51
C GLY A 157 -0.78 6.61 3.52
N LEU A 158 -0.16 7.30 2.58
CA LEU A 158 1.28 7.24 2.29
C LEU A 158 1.93 8.61 2.43
N PHE A 159 3.02 8.69 3.18
CA PHE A 159 3.74 9.95 3.46
C PHE A 159 5.24 9.78 3.23
N ALA A 160 5.85 10.69 2.46
CA ALA A 160 7.29 10.80 2.31
C ALA A 160 7.81 11.95 3.18
N LEU A 161 8.79 11.66 4.04
CA LEU A 161 9.42 12.64 4.93
C LEU A 161 10.90 12.79 4.56
N HIS A 162 11.36 14.04 4.53
CA HIS A 162 12.72 14.44 4.18
C HIS A 162 13.30 15.38 5.23
#